data_AF-X6BU52-F1
#
_entry.id   AF-X6BU52-F1
#
_cell.length_a   1.000
_cell.length_b   1.000
_cell.length_c   1.000
_cell.angle_alpha   90.00
_cell.angle_beta   90.00
_cell.angle_gamma   90.00
#
_symmetry.space_group_name_H-M   'P 1'
#
loop_
_entity.id
_entity.type
_entity.pdbx_description
1 polymer ?
#
loop_
_entity_poly.entity_id
_entity_poly.type
_entity_poly.pdbx_seq_one_letter_code
_entity_poly.pdbx_strand_id
1 'polypeptide(L)'
;GPGLNAAFFSYIGPSDKQPWDEIDFEILTKDTSKVQVNAYIAGKGKNEKLVDVPGGTDSAFNDYAFVWEKDSLRWYLNGQLVNTITDPAKLPSHAQKIFFSLWGSDTMKGWMGAFADPGRTLSLQIERVAFTALGQPCQFPESLV
;
A
#
# COMPACT_ATOMS: atom_id res chain seq x y z
N GLY A 1 11.74 -13.05 5.66
CA GLY A 1 11.40 -14.48 5.56
C GLY A 1 9.99 -14.57 5.00
N PRO A 2 9.68 -15.56 4.15
CA PRO A 2 8.39 -15.65 3.43
C PRO A 2 7.18 -15.83 4.35
N GLY A 3 5.99 -15.60 3.80
CA GLY A 3 4.70 -15.83 4.45
C GLY A 3 4.20 -14.69 5.33
N LEU A 4 4.78 -13.50 5.22
CA LEU A 4 4.32 -12.28 5.91
C LEU A 4 4.05 -11.14 4.91
N ASN A 5 3.16 -10.25 5.30
CA ASN A 5 2.82 -9.01 4.60
C ASN A 5 2.89 -7.85 5.60
N ALA A 6 3.65 -6.82 5.25
CA ALA A 6 3.60 -5.52 5.90
C ALA A 6 2.91 -4.54 4.95
N ALA A 7 1.89 -3.83 5.41
CA ALA A 7 1.06 -3.01 4.54
C ALA A 7 0.87 -1.59 5.07
N PHE A 8 0.79 -0.65 4.13
CA PHE A 8 0.25 0.68 4.28
C PHE A 8 -0.89 0.81 3.26
N PHE A 9 -2.10 1.10 3.74
CA PHE A 9 -3.27 1.12 2.88
C PHE A 9 -4.33 2.07 3.41
N SER A 10 -5.23 2.48 2.52
CA SER A 10 -6.51 3.05 2.92
C SER A 10 -7.62 2.05 2.69
N TYR A 11 -8.60 1.98 3.59
CA TYR A 11 -9.72 1.05 3.48
C TYR A 11 -11.03 1.64 4.00
N ILE A 12 -12.11 1.27 3.35
CA ILE A 12 -13.48 1.33 3.86
C ILE A 12 -14.22 0.06 3.39
N GLY A 13 -15.22 -0.42 4.14
CA GLY A 13 -15.93 -1.61 3.72
C GLY A 13 -17.10 -2.02 4.62
N PRO A 14 -17.54 -3.30 4.54
CA PRO A 14 -18.75 -3.78 5.20
C PRO A 14 -18.78 -3.56 6.72
N SER A 15 -17.62 -3.61 7.39
CA SER A 15 -17.48 -3.31 8.82
C SER A 15 -17.93 -1.87 9.17
N ASP A 16 -17.83 -0.96 8.21
CA ASP A 16 -18.26 0.44 8.30
C ASP A 16 -19.59 0.71 7.56
N LYS A 17 -20.32 -0.35 7.16
CA LYS A 17 -21.58 -0.28 6.39
C LYS A 17 -21.42 0.44 5.04
N GLN A 18 -20.27 0.27 4.39
CA GLN A 18 -19.93 0.87 3.10
C GLN A 18 -19.49 -0.19 2.09
N PRO A 19 -19.49 0.12 0.77
CA PRO A 19 -18.80 -0.68 -0.23
C PRO A 19 -17.32 -0.85 0.12
N TRP A 20 -16.73 -1.98 -0.27
CA TRP A 20 -15.30 -2.20 -0.08
C TRP A 20 -14.50 -1.44 -1.14
N ASP A 21 -13.92 -0.32 -0.74
CA ASP A 21 -12.92 0.42 -1.52
C ASP A 21 -11.60 0.44 -0.74
N GLU A 22 -10.48 0.23 -1.44
CA GLU A 22 -9.16 0.11 -0.81
C GLU A 22 -8.05 0.52 -1.79
N ILE A 23 -6.94 1.05 -1.26
CA ILE A 23 -5.73 1.43 -1.99
C ILE A 23 -4.52 0.94 -1.21
N ASP A 24 -3.65 0.16 -1.85
CA ASP A 24 -2.64 -0.63 -1.16
C ASP A 24 -1.20 -0.31 -1.54
N PHE A 25 -0.32 -0.41 -0.55
CA PHE A 25 1.07 -0.85 -0.66
C PHE A 25 1.27 -2.09 0.23
N GLU A 26 1.75 -3.18 -0.35
CA GLU A 26 1.93 -4.47 0.31
C GLU A 26 3.36 -4.99 0.09
N ILE A 27 4.10 -5.14 1.19
CA ILE A 27 5.47 -5.63 1.21
C ILE A 27 5.42 -7.11 1.57
N LEU A 28 5.55 -7.96 0.54
CA LEU A 28 5.62 -9.40 0.72
C LEU A 28 7.04 -9.80 1.11
N THR A 29 7.23 -10.23 2.35
CA THR A 29 8.57 -10.49 2.93
C THR A 29 9.30 -11.70 2.33
N LYS A 30 8.69 -12.38 1.34
CA LYS A 30 9.35 -13.35 0.47
C LYS A 30 10.34 -12.70 -0.51
N ASP A 31 10.10 -11.44 -0.87
CA ASP A 31 10.95 -10.64 -1.76
C ASP A 31 10.90 -9.17 -1.31
N THR A 32 11.84 -8.80 -0.44
CA THR A 32 11.94 -7.43 0.09
C THR A 32 12.55 -6.43 -0.90
N SER A 33 12.87 -6.85 -2.13
CA SER A 33 13.29 -5.93 -3.20
C SER A 33 12.12 -5.23 -3.90
N LYS A 34 10.88 -5.60 -3.58
CA LYS A 34 9.67 -5.12 -4.25
C LYS A 34 8.57 -4.76 -3.26
N VAL A 35 7.65 -3.94 -3.74
CA VAL A 35 6.34 -3.66 -3.12
C VAL A 35 5.24 -3.91 -4.15
N GLN A 36 4.11 -4.48 -3.73
CA GLN A 36 2.92 -4.63 -4.56
C GLN A 36 1.99 -3.44 -4.29
N VAL A 37 1.50 -2.79 -5.35
CA VAL A 37 0.40 -1.82 -5.25
C VAL A 37 -0.88 -2.43 -5.79
N ASN A 38 -2.03 -2.06 -5.22
CA ASN A 38 -3.34 -2.53 -5.67
C ASN A 38 -4.43 -1.50 -5.36
N ALA A 39 -5.61 -1.69 -5.96
CA ALA A 39 -6.81 -0.97 -5.61
C ALA A 39 -8.03 -1.89 -5.72
N TYR A 40 -8.95 -1.81 -4.76
CA TYR A 40 -10.24 -2.49 -4.79
C TYR A 40 -11.37 -1.48 -4.98
N ILE A 41 -12.33 -1.84 -5.85
CA ILE A 41 -13.52 -1.03 -6.14
C ILE A 41 -14.74 -1.91 -5.93
N ALA A 42 -15.55 -1.59 -4.92
CA ALA A 42 -16.66 -2.43 -4.47
C ALA A 42 -16.27 -3.92 -4.30
N GLY A 43 -15.11 -4.18 -3.69
CA GLY A 43 -14.56 -5.51 -3.43
C GLY A 43 -13.91 -6.19 -4.63
N LYS A 44 -13.80 -5.52 -5.78
CA LYS A 44 -13.11 -6.03 -6.97
C LYS A 44 -11.71 -5.46 -7.05
N GLY A 45 -10.72 -6.29 -6.76
CA GLY A 45 -9.29 -6.00 -6.97
C GLY A 45 -8.82 -6.38 -8.38
N LYS A 46 -7.68 -7.08 -8.47
CA LYS A 46 -6.99 -7.44 -9.72
C LYS A 46 -6.33 -6.26 -10.45
N ASN A 47 -5.87 -5.28 -9.69
CA ASN A 47 -5.12 -4.13 -10.18
C ASN A 47 -3.66 -4.18 -9.68
N GLU A 48 -3.16 -5.37 -9.37
CA GLU A 48 -1.86 -5.55 -8.76
C GLU A 48 -0.75 -5.14 -9.72
N LYS A 49 0.24 -4.43 -9.19
CA LYS A 49 1.52 -4.20 -9.88
C LYS A 49 2.66 -4.34 -8.89
N LEU A 50 3.66 -5.14 -9.25
CA LEU A 50 4.93 -5.17 -8.53
C LEU A 50 5.80 -3.99 -8.95
N VAL A 51 6.35 -3.30 -7.97
CA VAL A 51 7.22 -2.13 -8.11
C VAL A 51 8.54 -2.45 -7.43
N ASP A 52 9.65 -2.20 -8.12
CA ASP A 52 10.99 -2.34 -7.56
C ASP A 52 11.26 -1.24 -6.53
N VAL A 53 11.88 -1.61 -5.40
CA VAL A 53 12.27 -0.67 -4.34
C VAL A 53 13.79 -0.54 -4.34
N PRO A 54 14.35 0.60 -4.81
CA PRO A 54 15.79 0.83 -4.78
C PRO A 54 16.34 0.71 -3.35
N GLY A 55 17.31 -0.18 -3.13
CA GLY A 55 17.85 -0.47 -1.79
C GLY A 55 17.00 -1.40 -0.93
N GLY A 56 15.83 -1.84 -1.41
CA GLY A 56 14.93 -2.74 -0.71
C GLY A 56 14.05 -2.07 0.34
N THR A 57 13.10 -2.85 0.85
CA THR A 57 12.06 -2.43 1.80
C THR A 57 12.50 -2.56 3.26
N ASP A 58 13.62 -3.22 3.54
CA ASP A 58 14.05 -3.62 4.88
C ASP A 58 15.45 -3.09 5.29
N SER A 59 16.09 -2.29 4.43
CA SER A 59 17.43 -1.74 4.68
C SER A 59 17.43 -0.27 5.13
N ALA A 60 16.39 0.49 4.81
CA ALA A 60 16.20 1.89 5.19
C ALA A 60 14.70 2.28 5.11
N PHE A 61 14.35 3.44 5.65
CA PHE A 61 13.02 4.03 5.43
C PHE A 61 12.84 4.39 3.95
N ASN A 62 11.63 4.14 3.45
CA ASN A 62 11.19 4.51 2.12
C ASN A 62 9.91 5.35 2.25
N ASP A 63 9.75 6.36 1.40
CA ASP A 63 8.53 7.17 1.34
C ASP A 63 7.54 6.50 0.37
N TYR A 64 6.40 6.05 0.89
CA TYR A 64 5.28 5.50 0.12
C TYR A 64 4.13 6.48 0.11
N ALA A 65 3.62 6.81 -1.06
CA ALA A 65 2.51 7.75 -1.19
C ALA A 65 1.58 7.37 -2.34
N PHE A 66 0.31 7.70 -2.21
CA PHE A 66 -0.60 7.73 -3.33
C PHE A 66 -1.32 9.08 -3.37
N VAL A 67 -1.49 9.60 -4.58
CA VAL A 67 -2.31 10.77 -4.86
C VAL A 67 -3.60 10.27 -5.48
N TRP A 68 -4.70 10.48 -4.76
CA TRP A 68 -6.03 10.02 -5.14
C TRP A 68 -6.90 11.22 -5.48
N GLU A 69 -7.24 11.31 -6.77
CA GLU A 69 -8.05 12.37 -7.36
C GLU A 69 -9.28 11.76 -8.04
N LYS A 70 -10.19 12.64 -8.46
CA LYS A 70 -11.42 12.25 -9.15
C LYS A 70 -11.16 11.39 -10.39
N ASP A 71 -10.14 11.76 -11.18
CA ASP A 71 -9.88 11.17 -12.49
C ASP A 71 -8.58 10.35 -12.52
N SER A 72 -7.84 10.27 -11.40
CA SER A 72 -6.58 9.52 -11.34
C SER A 72 -6.25 8.99 -9.95
N LEU A 73 -5.58 7.84 -9.93
CA LEU A 73 -4.91 7.31 -8.75
C LEU A 73 -3.45 7.02 -9.12
N ARG A 74 -2.52 7.67 -8.43
CA ARG A 74 -1.09 7.64 -8.74
C ARG A 74 -0.30 7.19 -7.51
N TRP A 75 0.56 6.20 -7.66
CA TRP A 75 1.44 5.73 -6.58
C TRP A 75 2.84 6.27 -6.80
N TYR A 76 3.47 6.66 -5.70
CA TYR A 76 4.81 7.18 -5.65
C TYR A 76 5.64 6.40 -4.64
N LEU A 77 6.89 6.14 -5.01
CA LEU A 77 7.89 5.52 -4.15
C LEU A 77 9.13 6.42 -4.15
N ASN A 78 9.56 6.88 -2.98
CA ASN A 78 10.67 7.82 -2.81
C ASN A 78 10.54 9.04 -3.75
N GLY A 79 9.32 9.56 -3.87
CA GLY A 79 8.96 10.69 -4.72
C GLY A 79 8.86 10.40 -6.23
N GLN A 80 9.16 9.18 -6.68
CA GLN A 80 9.06 8.80 -8.08
C GLN A 80 7.70 8.16 -8.39
N LEU A 81 7.05 8.57 -9.48
CA LEU A 81 5.80 7.96 -9.95
C LEU A 81 6.06 6.53 -10.41
N VAL A 82 5.42 5.55 -9.77
CA VAL A 82 5.61 4.11 -10.05
C VAL A 82 4.38 3.43 -10.62
N ASN A 83 3.18 3.97 -10.42
CA ASN A 83 1.96 3.45 -11.03
C ASN A 83 0.88 4.52 -11.20
N THR A 84 0.01 4.33 -12.18
CA THR A 84 -1.12 5.22 -12.46
C THR A 84 -2.33 4.39 -12.91
N ILE A 85 -3.51 4.71 -12.37
CA ILE A 85 -4.81 4.28 -12.88
C ILE A 85 -5.61 5.53 -13.27
N THR A 86 -6.15 5.55 -14.48
CA THR A 86 -7.04 6.62 -15.00
C THR A 86 -8.36 6.07 -15.51
N ASP A 87 -8.57 4.76 -15.47
CA ASP A 87 -9.85 4.14 -15.82
C ASP A 87 -10.85 4.42 -14.69
N PRO A 88 -11.92 5.20 -14.91
CA PRO A 88 -12.87 5.54 -13.86
C PRO A 88 -13.54 4.32 -13.21
N ALA A 89 -13.65 3.19 -13.91
CA ALA A 89 -14.20 1.96 -13.35
C ALA A 89 -13.27 1.29 -12.33
N LYS A 90 -12.01 1.74 -12.25
CA LYS A 90 -10.96 1.26 -11.36
C LYS A 90 -10.49 2.31 -10.36
N LEU A 91 -11.30 3.37 -10.15
CA LEU A 91 -11.03 4.37 -9.13
C LEU A 91 -11.98 4.17 -7.94
N PRO A 92 -11.46 4.02 -6.71
CA PRO A 92 -12.32 4.08 -5.53
C PRO A 92 -12.89 5.49 -5.38
N SER A 93 -14.05 5.60 -4.73
CA SER A 93 -14.78 6.88 -4.59
C SER A 93 -15.25 7.17 -3.17
N HIS A 94 -15.23 6.18 -2.28
CA HIS A 94 -15.70 6.32 -0.91
C HIS A 94 -14.57 6.74 0.02
N ALA A 95 -14.84 7.68 0.94
CA ALA A 95 -13.85 8.11 1.94
C ALA A 95 -13.36 6.92 2.78
N GLN A 96 -12.04 6.84 2.98
CA GLN A 96 -11.36 5.69 3.57
C GLN A 96 -10.58 6.09 4.83
N LYS A 97 -10.37 5.14 5.74
CA LYS A 97 -9.45 5.29 6.87
C LYS A 97 -8.06 4.82 6.45
N ILE A 98 -7.01 5.38 7.05
CA ILE A 98 -5.63 4.94 6.84
C ILE A 98 -5.26 3.86 7.85
N PHE A 99 -4.61 2.79 7.38
CA PHE A 99 -4.20 1.65 8.18
C PHE A 99 -2.74 1.25 7.92
N PHE A 100 -2.17 0.61 8.92
CA PHE A 100 -0.89 -0.09 8.85
C PHE A 100 -1.07 -1.47 9.47
N SER A 101 -0.48 -2.50 8.87
CA SER A 101 -0.55 -3.85 9.42
C SER A 101 0.72 -4.65 9.15
N LEU A 102 0.99 -5.62 10.02
CA LEU A 102 2.00 -6.65 9.83
C LEU A 102 1.36 -7.98 10.23
N TRP A 103 1.23 -8.91 9.29
CA TRP A 103 0.52 -10.16 9.49
C TRP A 103 1.11 -11.29 8.66
N GLY A 104 0.70 -12.52 8.97
CA GLY A 104 1.15 -13.74 8.29
C GLY A 104 0.00 -14.67 7.92
N SER A 105 0.25 -15.56 6.98
CA SER A 105 -0.72 -16.58 6.54
C SER A 105 -0.07 -17.92 6.27
N ASP A 106 -0.76 -18.98 6.71
CA ASP A 106 -0.44 -20.38 6.39
C ASP A 106 -1.14 -20.86 5.10
N THR A 107 -2.17 -20.17 4.63
CA THR A 107 -3.00 -20.57 3.48
C THR A 107 -2.65 -19.83 2.19
N MET A 108 -2.18 -18.57 2.25
CA MET A 108 -1.90 -17.74 1.07
C MET A 108 -0.51 -17.98 0.44
N LYS A 109 -0.08 -19.25 0.36
CA LYS A 109 1.30 -19.64 0.00
C LYS A 109 1.72 -19.20 -1.40
N GLY A 110 0.81 -19.19 -2.38
CA GLY A 110 1.13 -18.78 -3.75
C GLY A 110 1.49 -17.29 -3.84
N TRP A 111 0.83 -16.46 -3.01
CA TRP A 111 1.04 -15.03 -2.98
C TRP A 111 2.15 -14.63 -2.01
N MET A 112 2.08 -15.03 -0.75
CA MET A 112 3.01 -14.59 0.30
C MET A 112 4.26 -15.48 0.42
N GLY A 113 4.28 -16.64 -0.24
CA GLY A 113 5.24 -17.71 0.03
C GLY A 113 4.81 -18.54 1.24
N ALA A 114 5.33 -19.76 1.36
CA ALA A 114 5.11 -20.57 2.56
C ALA A 114 5.79 -19.91 3.76
N PHE A 115 5.05 -19.73 4.86
CA PHE A 115 5.62 -19.16 6.07
C PHE A 115 6.83 -19.96 6.55
N ALA A 116 7.92 -19.24 6.82
CA ALA A 116 9.11 -19.78 7.45
C ALA A 116 9.46 -18.90 8.64
N ASP A 117 9.49 -19.49 9.83
CA ASP A 117 9.80 -18.79 11.06
C ASP A 117 11.17 -18.10 10.93
N PRO A 118 11.24 -16.76 11.04
CA PRO A 118 12.48 -16.02 10.94
C PRO A 118 13.42 -16.23 12.15
N GLY A 119 12.97 -16.88 13.23
CA GLY A 119 13.76 -17.11 14.45
C GLY A 119 14.07 -15.82 15.23
N ARG A 120 13.35 -14.73 14.94
CA ARG A 120 13.52 -13.41 15.55
C ARG A 120 12.21 -12.63 15.52
N THR A 121 12.05 -11.68 16.43
CA THR A 121 10.96 -10.70 16.36
C THR A 121 11.09 -9.85 15.11
N LEU A 122 9.97 -9.63 14.42
CA LEU A 122 9.87 -8.71 13.30
C LEU A 122 9.00 -7.52 13.71
N SER A 123 9.27 -6.37 13.11
CA SER A 123 8.55 -5.13 13.39
C SER A 123 8.38 -4.35 12.11
N LEU A 124 7.20 -3.76 11.94
CA LEU A 124 6.95 -2.68 10.98
C LEU A 124 7.21 -1.36 11.70
N GLN A 125 8.08 -0.53 11.16
CA GLN A 125 8.39 0.79 11.71
C GLN A 125 7.80 1.86 10.81
N ILE A 126 7.10 2.82 11.41
CA ILE A 126 6.52 3.98 10.74
C ILE A 126 7.10 5.22 11.39
N GLU A 127 7.87 6.00 10.64
CA GLU A 127 8.47 7.25 11.12
C GLU A 127 7.45 8.39 11.10
N ARG A 128 6.66 8.50 10.02
CA ARG A 128 5.66 9.55 9.84
C ARG A 128 4.47 9.07 9.03
N VAL A 129 3.34 9.73 9.24
CA VAL A 129 2.12 9.62 8.43
C VAL A 129 1.56 11.00 8.23
N ALA A 130 1.11 11.29 7.01
CA ALA A 130 0.48 12.56 6.69
C ALA A 130 -0.56 12.40 5.59
N PHE A 131 -1.50 13.33 5.55
CA PHE A 131 -2.54 13.44 4.54
C PHE A 131 -2.70 14.92 4.18
N THR A 132 -2.66 15.22 2.89
CA THR A 132 -2.91 16.56 2.34
C THR A 132 -4.15 16.49 1.47
N ALA A 133 -5.22 17.17 1.89
CA ALA A 133 -6.43 17.24 1.07
C ALA A 133 -6.18 18.07 -0.20
N LEU A 134 -6.88 17.78 -1.29
CA LEU A 134 -6.77 18.52 -2.54
C LEU A 134 -6.98 20.04 -2.30
N GLY A 135 -6.05 20.84 -2.84
CA GLY A 135 -6.04 22.30 -2.70
C GLY A 135 -5.45 22.82 -1.39
N GLN A 136 -5.05 21.96 -0.45
CA GLN A 136 -4.28 22.38 0.73
C GLN A 136 -2.77 22.42 0.42
N PRO A 137 -2.00 23.30 1.08
CA PRO A 137 -0.55 23.30 0.94
C PRO A 137 0.06 22.00 1.49
N CYS A 138 1.20 21.59 0.92
CA CYS A 138 2.02 20.50 1.44
C CYS A 138 2.30 20.69 2.93
N GLN A 139 2.10 19.64 3.71
CA GLN A 139 2.22 19.70 5.17
C GLN A 139 3.68 19.63 5.66
N PHE A 140 4.62 19.20 4.80
CA PHE A 140 6.06 19.09 5.07
C PHE A 140 6.85 19.06 3.74
N PRO A 141 8.17 19.38 3.74
CA PRO A 141 8.97 19.55 2.52
C PRO A 141 9.00 18.35 1.59
N GLU A 142 8.97 17.13 2.15
CA GLU A 142 8.99 15.89 1.37
C GLU A 142 7.59 15.42 0.93
N SER A 143 6.53 16.15 1.26
CA SER A 143 5.16 15.81 0.82
C SER A 143 5.06 15.94 -0.69
N LEU A 144 4.46 14.93 -1.32
CA LEU A 144 4.11 14.98 -2.74
C LEU A 144 2.82 15.81 -2.92
N VAL A 145 2.72 16.47 -4.07
CA VAL A 145 1.66 17.40 -4.47
C VAL A 145 0.49 16.69 -5.15
#